data_AF-A0A1G2VDM0-F1
#
_entry.id   AF-A0A1G2VDM0-F1
#
_cell.length_a   1.000
_cell.length_b   1.000
_cell.length_c   1.000
_cell.angle_alpha   90.00
_cell.angle_beta   90.00
_cell.angle_gamma   90.00
#
_symmetry.space_group_name_H-M   'P 1'
#
loop_
_entity.id
_entity.type
_entity.pdbx_description
1 polymer ?
#
loop_
_entity_poly.entity_id
_entity_poly.type
_entity_poly.pdbx_seq_one_letter_code
_entity_poly.pdbx_strand_id
1 'polypeptide(L)'
;MNSRFSRGFTLIELLVVIAIIGILSSVVLASLNSARKKGRDARRISDVKQLQLALELYYDAHQSFPTAATAFPAVASSSVLVSERYISALPQDPTTLANYSYAALDADGATACGTVPCPGYVIGADIEGGESAVPQGDVDTNPIGAIDCSDSGATARFCVTP
;
A
#
# COMPACT_ATOMS: atom_id res chain seq x y z
N MET A 1 23.98 -41.43 -50.93
CA MET A 1 23.10 -40.24 -50.98
C MET A 1 22.07 -40.35 -49.87
N ASN A 2 22.25 -39.62 -48.77
CA ASN A 2 21.27 -39.63 -47.66
C ASN A 2 20.13 -38.67 -48.00
N SER A 3 18.99 -39.20 -48.41
CA SER A 3 17.75 -38.43 -48.57
C SER A 3 17.20 -38.06 -47.19
N ARG A 4 17.26 -36.78 -46.85
CA ARG A 4 16.57 -36.27 -45.65
C ARG A 4 15.09 -36.16 -45.97
N PHE A 5 14.26 -37.00 -45.35
CA PHE A 5 12.81 -36.85 -45.36
C PHE A 5 12.43 -35.58 -44.60
N SER A 6 12.05 -34.54 -45.33
CA SER A 6 11.39 -33.35 -44.76
C SER A 6 9.96 -33.74 -44.35
N ARG A 7 9.71 -33.89 -43.05
CA ARG A 7 8.36 -34.05 -42.50
C ARG A 7 7.71 -32.68 -42.40
N GLY A 8 6.61 -32.45 -43.14
CA GLY A 8 5.78 -31.27 -42.99
C GLY A 8 4.79 -31.43 -41.83
N PHE A 9 4.46 -30.34 -41.14
CA PHE A 9 3.38 -30.31 -40.15
C PHE A 9 2.02 -30.41 -40.85
N THR A 10 1.11 -31.18 -40.27
CA THR A 10 -0.29 -31.20 -40.69
C THR A 10 -1.06 -30.01 -40.11
N LEU A 11 -2.10 -29.55 -40.82
CA LEU A 11 -2.96 -28.45 -40.33
C LEU A 11 -3.61 -28.79 -38.98
N ILE A 12 -3.94 -30.06 -38.75
CA ILE A 12 -4.56 -30.50 -37.49
C ILE A 12 -3.56 -30.46 -36.32
N GLU A 13 -2.29 -30.82 -36.55
CA GLU A 13 -1.24 -30.71 -35.52
C GLU A 13 -1.04 -29.27 -35.09
N LEU A 14 -1.02 -28.32 -36.04
CA LEU A 14 -0.91 -26.90 -35.72
C LEU A 14 -2.14 -26.39 -34.96
N LEU A 15 -3.34 -26.81 -35.38
CA LEU A 15 -4.60 -26.41 -34.75
C LEU A 15 -4.70 -26.85 -33.29
N VAL A 16 -4.26 -28.08 -32.97
CA VAL A 16 -4.27 -28.58 -31.58
C VAL A 16 -3.28 -27.80 -30.70
N VAL A 17 -2.11 -27.42 -31.24
CA VAL A 17 -1.11 -26.67 -30.47
C VAL A 17 -1.61 -25.29 -30.08
N ILE A 18 -2.20 -24.54 -31.01
CA ILE A 18 -2.75 -23.21 -30.69
C ILE A 18 -3.92 -23.31 -29.72
N ALA A 19 -4.72 -24.39 -29.78
CA ALA A 19 -5.80 -24.63 -28.83
C ALA A 19 -5.26 -24.84 -27.41
N ILE A 20 -4.21 -25.66 -27.25
CA ILE A 20 -3.58 -25.90 -25.93
C ILE A 20 -2.94 -24.61 -25.40
N ILE A 21 -2.19 -23.87 -26.23
CA ILE A 21 -1.59 -22.59 -25.84
C ILE A 21 -2.68 -21.58 -25.41
N GLY A 22 -3.81 -21.54 -26.12
CA GLY A 22 -4.96 -20.70 -25.76
C GLY A 22 -5.52 -21.03 -24.37
N ILE A 23 -5.71 -22.31 -24.07
CA ILE A 23 -6.20 -22.75 -22.75
C ILE A 23 -5.20 -22.39 -21.65
N LEU A 24 -3.93 -22.75 -21.81
CA LEU A 24 -2.90 -22.51 -20.80
C LEU A 24 -2.68 -21.00 -20.56
N SER A 25 -2.64 -20.19 -21.62
CA SER A 25 -2.47 -18.74 -21.51
C SER A 25 -3.64 -18.05 -20.80
N SER A 26 -4.88 -18.52 -21.01
CA SER A 26 -6.06 -17.98 -20.32
C SER A 26 -5.98 -18.13 -18.79
N VAL A 27 -5.52 -19.28 -18.30
CA VAL A 27 -5.37 -19.56 -16.86
C VAL A 27 -4.25 -18.72 -16.25
N VAL A 28 -3.13 -18.57 -16.96
CA VAL A 28 -1.99 -17.76 -16.52
C VAL A 28 -2.39 -16.29 -16.36
N LEU A 29 -3.13 -15.73 -17.33
CA LEU A 29 -3.57 -14.33 -17.27
C LEU A 29 -4.48 -14.03 -16.08
N ALA A 30 -5.41 -14.94 -15.75
CA ALA A 30 -6.27 -14.80 -14.58
C ALA A 30 -5.45 -14.76 -13.27
N SER A 31 -4.44 -15.64 -13.15
CA SER A 31 -3.57 -15.69 -11.96
C SER A 31 -2.68 -14.46 -11.81
N LEU A 32 -2.21 -13.88 -12.92
CA LEU A 32 -1.30 -12.73 -12.91
C LEU A 32 -1.94 -11.46 -12.35
N ASN A 33 -3.24 -11.25 -12.59
CA ASN A 33 -3.96 -10.10 -12.06
C ASN A 33 -4.02 -10.12 -10.52
N SER A 34 -4.26 -11.28 -9.91
CA SER A 34 -4.23 -11.43 -8.45
C SER A 34 -2.81 -11.20 -7.90
N ALA A 35 -1.79 -11.77 -8.55
CA ALA A 35 -0.39 -11.59 -8.14
C ALA A 35 0.05 -10.11 -8.17
N ARG A 36 -0.37 -9.36 -9.21
CA ARG A 36 -0.09 -7.92 -9.32
C ARG A 36 -0.75 -7.10 -8.20
N LYS A 37 -1.98 -7.44 -7.81
CA LYS A 37 -2.67 -6.79 -6.67
C LYS A 37 -1.87 -7.00 -5.38
N LYS A 38 -1.55 -8.26 -5.07
CA LYS A 38 -0.73 -8.60 -3.88
C LYS A 38 0.63 -7.90 -3.88
N GLY A 39 1.27 -7.76 -5.05
CA GLY A 39 2.54 -7.03 -5.18
C GLY A 39 2.41 -5.54 -4.88
N ARG A 40 1.31 -4.89 -5.29
CA ARG A 40 1.03 -3.49 -4.93
C ARG A 40 0.73 -3.33 -3.44
N ASP A 41 -0.06 -4.24 -2.87
CA ASP A 41 -0.36 -4.22 -1.43
C ASP A 41 0.90 -4.40 -0.58
N ALA A 42 1.78 -5.33 -0.95
CA ALA A 42 3.08 -5.51 -0.29
C ALA A 42 3.94 -4.23 -0.35
N ARG A 43 3.90 -3.50 -1.47
CA ARG A 43 4.57 -2.21 -1.61
C ARG A 43 3.95 -1.16 -0.67
N ARG A 44 2.62 -1.03 -0.65
CA ARG A 44 1.92 -0.09 0.27
C ARG A 44 2.28 -0.32 1.73
N ILE A 45 2.29 -1.58 2.15
CA ILE A 45 2.65 -1.96 3.53
C ILE A 45 4.11 -1.59 3.82
N SER A 46 5.03 -1.85 2.88
CA SER A 46 6.44 -1.47 3.02
C SER A 46 6.61 0.05 3.11
N ASP A 47 5.87 0.80 2.29
CA ASP A 47 5.93 2.25 2.23
C ASP A 47 5.41 2.88 3.54
N VAL A 48 4.31 2.35 4.10
CA VAL A 48 3.80 2.75 5.42
C VAL A 48 4.81 2.48 6.52
N LYS A 49 5.48 1.31 6.52
CA LYS A 49 6.52 0.98 7.51
C LYS A 49 7.76 1.89 7.40
N GLN A 50 8.13 2.31 6.20
CA GLN A 50 9.21 3.28 6.01
C GLN A 50 8.84 4.65 6.59
N LEU A 51 7.61 5.08 6.38
CA LEU A 51 7.09 6.31 6.97
C LEU A 51 6.99 6.22 8.49
N GLN A 52 6.57 5.07 9.02
CA GLN A 52 6.55 4.78 10.46
C GLN A 52 7.93 5.03 11.08
N LEU A 53 8.98 4.42 10.52
CA LEU A 53 10.36 4.62 10.99
C LEU A 53 10.79 6.09 10.94
N ALA A 54 10.45 6.81 9.86
CA ALA A 54 10.78 8.23 9.74
C ALA A 54 10.06 9.11 10.78
N LEU A 55 8.81 8.77 11.13
CA LEU A 55 8.04 9.44 12.17
C LEU A 55 8.65 9.21 13.56
N GLU A 56 9.07 7.97 13.87
CA GLU A 56 9.73 7.68 15.16
C GLU A 56 11.04 8.47 15.30
N LEU A 57 11.86 8.51 14.25
CA LEU A 57 13.10 9.31 14.26
C LEU A 57 12.84 10.81 14.43
N TYR A 58 11.75 11.32 13.85
CA TYR A 58 11.34 12.71 14.04
C TYR A 58 10.91 12.96 15.50
N TYR A 59 10.15 12.04 16.08
CA TYR A 59 9.71 12.12 17.47
C TYR A 59 10.88 12.12 18.45
N ASP A 60 11.89 11.29 18.23
CA ASP A 60 13.10 11.26 19.05
C ASP A 60 13.76 12.66 19.14
N ALA A 61 13.79 13.41 18.04
CA ALA A 61 14.38 14.74 17.97
C ALA A 61 13.47 15.87 18.49
N HIS A 62 12.16 15.78 18.26
CA HIS A 62 11.22 16.90 18.50
C HIS A 62 10.28 16.68 19.68
N GLN A 63 10.22 15.46 20.22
CA GLN A 63 9.30 15.05 21.30
C GLN A 63 7.81 15.32 20.96
N SER A 64 7.49 15.34 19.66
CA SER A 64 6.15 15.54 19.11
C SER A 64 6.13 15.02 17.68
N PHE A 65 5.03 14.41 17.26
CA PHE A 65 4.82 14.08 15.85
C PHE A 65 4.47 15.33 15.02
N PRO A 66 4.78 15.34 13.71
CA PRO A 66 4.54 16.51 12.86
C PRO A 66 3.04 16.69 12.62
N THR A 67 2.52 17.89 12.87
CA THR A 67 1.13 18.24 12.59
C THR A 67 0.97 18.59 11.12
N ALA A 68 0.54 17.61 10.31
CA ALA A 68 -0.01 17.92 8.99
C ALA A 68 -1.29 18.75 9.19
N ALA A 69 -1.49 19.78 8.37
CA ALA A 69 -2.61 20.72 8.50
C ALA A 69 -3.98 20.00 8.39
N THR A 70 -4.54 19.62 9.54
CA THR A 70 -5.95 19.63 9.99
C THR A 70 -7.10 19.32 9.01
N ALA A 71 -6.93 18.56 7.94
CA ALA A 71 -8.08 18.00 7.23
C ALA A 71 -7.71 16.73 6.44
N PHE A 72 -8.50 15.67 6.58
CA PHE A 72 -8.47 14.53 5.67
C PHE A 72 -9.62 14.68 4.65
N PRO A 73 -9.41 14.44 3.34
CA PRO A 73 -8.18 14.04 2.68
C PRO A 73 -7.46 15.27 2.11
N ALA A 74 -6.88 16.12 2.96
CA ALA A 74 -5.99 17.17 2.47
C ALA A 74 -4.59 16.58 2.38
N VAL A 75 -4.19 16.31 1.14
CA VAL A 75 -2.82 16.35 0.64
C VAL A 75 -2.09 17.59 1.18
N ALA A 76 -1.60 17.47 2.39
CA ALA A 76 -0.53 18.26 2.96
C ALA A 76 0.32 17.26 3.75
N SER A 77 0.88 16.31 2.99
CA SER A 77 2.09 15.59 3.34
C SER A 77 2.97 16.46 4.23
N SER A 78 3.28 15.97 5.42
CA SER A 78 4.29 16.52 6.32
C SER A 78 5.63 16.60 5.57
N SER A 79 5.78 17.66 4.77
CA SER A 79 6.98 18.01 4.00
C SER A 79 8.19 18.14 4.90
N VAL A 80 7.95 18.33 6.19
CA VAL A 80 8.90 18.29 7.30
C VAL A 80 9.77 17.03 7.29
N LEU A 81 9.21 15.83 7.07
CA LEU A 81 10.01 14.60 7.08
C LEU A 81 11.07 14.58 5.97
N VAL A 82 10.76 15.20 4.83
CA VAL A 82 11.69 15.31 3.69
C VAL A 82 12.63 16.51 3.86
N SER A 83 12.11 17.67 4.29
CA SER A 83 12.93 18.88 4.47
C SER A 83 13.97 18.71 5.55
N GLU A 84 13.65 17.96 6.62
CA GLU A 84 14.57 17.63 7.71
C GLU A 84 15.32 16.31 7.50
N ARG A 85 15.13 15.68 6.33
CA ARG A 85 15.93 14.53 5.85
C ARG A 85 15.77 13.24 6.67
N TYR A 86 14.62 13.03 7.29
CA TYR A 86 14.26 11.72 7.88
C TYR A 86 13.88 10.70 6.80
N ILE A 87 13.43 11.16 5.64
CA ILE A 87 13.19 10.33 4.46
C ILE A 87 13.61 11.07 3.19
N SER A 88 14.09 10.34 2.18
CA SER A 88 14.59 10.96 0.93
C SER A 88 13.48 11.50 0.02
N ALA A 89 12.31 10.88 0.07
CA ALA A 89 11.10 11.28 -0.65
C ALA A 89 9.90 10.60 0.01
N LEU A 90 8.71 11.19 -0.11
CA LEU A 90 7.49 10.54 0.36
C LEU A 90 7.07 9.44 -0.61
N PRO A 91 6.87 8.21 -0.13
CA PRO A 91 6.24 7.16 -0.92
C PRO A 91 4.83 7.54 -1.34
N GLN A 92 4.43 7.05 -2.51
CA GLN A 92 3.10 7.27 -3.08
C GLN A 92 2.47 5.95 -3.46
N ASP A 93 1.15 5.90 -3.37
CA ASP A 93 0.36 4.75 -3.79
C ASP A 93 0.67 4.38 -5.25
N PRO A 94 1.02 3.11 -5.55
CA PRO A 94 1.42 2.70 -6.89
C PRO A 94 0.29 2.76 -7.93
N THR A 95 -0.96 2.90 -7.50
CA THR A 95 -2.15 2.97 -8.37
C THR A 95 -2.66 4.40 -8.50
N THR A 96 -2.83 5.12 -7.38
CA THR A 96 -3.42 6.46 -7.38
C THR A 96 -2.39 7.59 -7.44
N LEU A 97 -1.12 7.28 -7.17
CA LEU A 97 -0.04 8.26 -6.98
C LEU A 97 -0.32 9.28 -5.86
N ALA A 98 -1.29 9.00 -4.99
CA ALA A 98 -1.59 9.80 -3.82
C ALA A 98 -0.62 9.47 -2.68
N ASN A 99 -0.44 10.40 -1.76
CA ASN A 99 0.28 10.15 -0.52
C ASN A 99 -0.58 9.29 0.43
N TYR A 100 0.08 8.55 1.31
CA TYR A 100 -0.58 7.76 2.35
C TYR A 100 -1.29 8.62 3.39
N SER A 101 -2.31 8.04 4.03
CA SER A 101 -3.11 8.70 5.04
C SER A 101 -2.32 8.85 6.33
N TYR A 102 -2.31 10.05 6.91
CA TYR A 102 -1.61 10.35 8.15
C TYR A 102 -2.37 11.38 8.97
N ALA A 103 -2.45 11.18 10.28
CA ALA A 103 -2.90 12.18 11.23
C ALA A 103 -2.08 12.08 12.52
N ALA A 104 -1.63 13.24 13.02
CA ALA A 104 -1.05 13.32 14.35
C ALA A 104 -2.16 13.43 15.40
N LEU A 105 -1.93 12.87 16.58
CA LEU A 105 -2.91 12.70 17.65
C LEU A 105 -2.41 13.37 18.92
N ASP A 106 -3.33 14.04 19.62
CA ASP A 106 -3.10 14.51 20.98
C ASP A 106 -3.16 13.36 22.00
N ALA A 107 -3.01 13.69 23.29
CA ALA A 107 -3.04 12.70 24.38
C ALA A 107 -4.40 11.98 24.52
N ASP A 108 -5.48 12.58 24.02
CA ASP A 108 -6.83 12.04 24.07
C ASP A 108 -7.20 11.28 22.78
N GLY A 109 -6.27 11.20 21.82
CA GLY A 109 -6.47 10.51 20.54
C GLY A 109 -7.23 11.33 19.50
N ALA A 110 -7.37 12.65 19.68
CA ALA A 110 -8.00 13.53 18.69
C ALA A 110 -6.97 14.15 17.73
N THR A 111 -7.40 14.45 16.51
CA THR A 111 -6.57 15.07 15.45
C THR A 111 -6.39 16.59 15.63
N ALA A 112 -6.31 17.04 16.87
CA ALA A 112 -6.35 18.45 17.25
C ALA A 112 -5.13 18.85 18.10
N CYS A 113 -3.93 18.48 17.65
CA CYS A 113 -2.71 19.03 18.21
C CYS A 113 -2.59 20.51 17.85
N GLY A 114 -3.19 21.38 18.65
CA GLY A 114 -3.10 22.84 18.49
C GLY A 114 -1.68 23.33 18.80
N THR A 115 -1.50 23.93 19.97
CA THR A 115 -0.17 24.33 20.49
C THR A 115 0.47 23.27 21.40
N VAL A 116 -0.19 22.13 21.56
CA VAL A 116 0.22 21.01 22.43
C VAL A 116 0.99 19.99 21.57
N PRO A 117 2.10 19.43 22.07
CA PRO A 117 2.82 18.37 21.36
C PRO A 117 1.91 17.17 21.09
N CYS A 118 2.04 16.56 19.92
CA CYS A 118 1.35 15.32 19.56
C CYS A 118 2.13 14.12 20.10
N PRO A 119 1.66 13.41 21.12
CA PRO A 119 2.31 12.18 21.58
C PRO A 119 2.02 10.98 20.69
N GLY A 120 1.05 11.05 19.77
CA GLY A 120 0.66 9.92 18.92
C GLY A 120 0.48 10.29 17.45
N TYR A 121 0.32 9.27 16.62
CA TYR A 121 -0.14 9.39 15.24
C TYR A 121 -0.91 8.14 14.80
N VAL A 122 -1.57 8.27 13.68
CA VAL A 122 -2.10 7.14 12.90
C VAL A 122 -1.70 7.35 11.45
N ILE A 123 -1.20 6.30 10.81
CA ILE A 123 -0.85 6.29 9.39
C ILE A 123 -1.42 5.03 8.75
N GLY A 124 -1.91 5.13 7.51
CA GLY A 124 -2.47 3.97 6.85
C GLY A 124 -2.58 4.06 5.33
N ALA A 125 -2.89 2.91 4.74
CA ALA A 125 -3.00 2.70 3.31
C ALA A 125 -4.19 1.81 2.94
N ASP A 126 -4.83 2.11 1.81
CA ASP A 126 -5.91 1.29 1.27
C ASP A 126 -5.37 0.04 0.57
N ILE A 127 -5.87 -1.13 0.96
CA ILE A 127 -5.42 -2.42 0.48
C ILE A 127 -6.42 -2.98 -0.55
N GLU A 128 -5.92 -3.40 -1.71
CA GLU A 128 -6.77 -3.90 -2.80
C GLU A 128 -7.25 -5.34 -2.58
N GLY A 129 -6.53 -6.12 -1.78
CA GLY A 129 -6.82 -7.50 -1.48
C GLY A 129 -7.95 -7.74 -0.48
N GLY A 130 -8.54 -6.68 0.09
CA GLY A 130 -9.53 -6.78 1.17
C GLY A 130 -8.94 -7.21 2.51
N GLU A 131 -9.80 -7.48 3.50
CA GLU A 131 -9.42 -7.78 4.89
C GLU A 131 -8.42 -8.95 4.98
N SER A 132 -8.57 -9.98 4.13
CA SER A 132 -7.67 -11.14 4.13
C SER A 132 -6.24 -10.83 3.66
N ALA A 133 -5.99 -9.65 3.08
CA ALA A 133 -4.67 -9.21 2.67
C ALA A 133 -3.99 -8.28 3.68
N VAL A 134 -4.72 -7.89 4.74
CA VAL A 134 -4.24 -7.07 5.84
C VAL A 134 -3.32 -7.91 6.75
N PRO A 135 -2.10 -7.43 7.07
CA PRO A 135 -1.19 -8.12 7.99
C PRO A 135 -1.66 -8.10 9.46
N GLN A 136 -1.21 -9.08 10.27
CA GLN A 136 -1.48 -9.20 11.72
C GLN A 136 -0.98 -8.04 12.63
N GLY A 137 -0.48 -6.94 12.06
CA GLY A 137 -0.06 -5.74 12.80
C GLY A 137 -0.90 -4.52 12.46
N ASP A 138 -2.08 -4.74 11.88
CA ASP A 138 -3.08 -3.70 11.66
C ASP A 138 -3.78 -3.33 12.98
N VAL A 139 -4.20 -2.07 13.05
CA VAL A 139 -4.97 -1.52 14.15
C VAL A 139 -6.44 -1.45 13.73
N ASP A 140 -7.20 -2.50 14.06
CA ASP A 140 -8.62 -2.65 13.68
C ASP A 140 -9.60 -1.84 14.57
N THR A 141 -9.21 -0.65 15.05
CA THR A 141 -10.03 0.12 16.01
C THR A 141 -10.79 1.27 15.36
N ASN A 142 -12.09 1.33 15.68
CA ASN A 142 -13.05 2.38 15.37
C ASN A 142 -12.58 3.77 15.90
N PRO A 143 -12.89 4.88 15.20
CA PRO A 143 -11.91 5.77 14.60
C PRO A 143 -10.88 6.33 15.59
N ILE A 144 -9.61 6.31 15.17
CA ILE A 144 -8.54 7.03 15.85
C ILE A 144 -8.59 8.48 15.33
N GLY A 145 -9.29 9.32 16.08
CA GLY A 145 -9.64 10.67 15.67
C GLY A 145 -10.62 10.66 14.49
N ALA A 146 -10.20 11.11 13.31
CA ALA A 146 -11.01 11.13 12.08
C ALA A 146 -10.63 10.04 11.06
N ILE A 147 -9.62 9.21 11.36
CA ILE A 147 -9.21 8.10 10.49
C ILE A 147 -9.96 6.85 10.91
N ASP A 148 -10.76 6.34 9.98
CA ASP A 148 -11.38 5.03 10.10
C ASP A 148 -10.37 3.96 9.70
N CYS A 149 -9.79 3.33 10.71
CA CYS A 149 -8.96 2.13 10.61
C CYS A 149 -9.78 0.86 10.86
N SER A 150 -11.10 0.97 10.98
CA SER A 150 -11.91 -0.23 10.94
C SER A 150 -11.94 -0.76 9.51
N ASP A 151 -11.71 -2.05 9.37
CA ASP A 151 -11.92 -2.78 8.12
C ASP A 151 -13.41 -2.88 7.73
N SER A 152 -14.31 -2.19 8.46
CA SER A 152 -15.75 -2.26 8.29
C SER A 152 -16.25 -1.36 7.14
N GLY A 153 -15.89 -1.71 5.90
CA GLY A 153 -16.28 -0.94 4.71
C GLY A 153 -16.02 -1.62 3.35
N ALA A 154 -16.12 -0.85 2.27
CA ALA A 154 -15.87 -1.33 0.90
C ALA A 154 -14.38 -1.47 0.54
N THR A 155 -13.47 -1.03 1.43
CA THR A 155 -12.02 -1.00 1.26
C THR A 155 -11.36 -1.36 2.58
N ALA A 156 -10.57 -2.43 2.61
CA ALA A 156 -9.73 -2.77 3.77
C ALA A 156 -8.56 -1.79 3.87
N ARG A 157 -8.17 -1.43 5.08
CA ARG A 157 -7.17 -0.38 5.30
C ARG A 157 -6.18 -0.82 6.36
N PHE A 158 -4.93 -0.92 5.93
CA PHE A 158 -3.81 -1.17 6.84
C PHE A 158 -3.45 0.11 7.58
N CYS A 159 -3.65 0.14 8.89
CA CYS A 159 -3.29 1.21 9.79
C CYS A 159 -2.21 0.79 10.79
N VAL A 160 -1.35 1.75 11.16
CA VAL A 160 -0.41 1.60 12.26
C VAL A 160 -0.41 2.85 13.13
N THR A 161 -0.23 2.63 14.43
CA THR A 161 -0.01 3.63 15.47
C THR A 161 1.39 3.42 16.07
N PRO A 162 1.96 4.41 16.77
CA PRO A 162 3.16 4.18 17.58
C PRO A 162 2.94 3.09 18.65
#